data_AF-A0A800JZR5-F1
#
_entry.id   AF-A0A800JZR5-F1
#
_cell.length_a   1.000
_cell.length_b   1.000
_cell.length_c   1.000
_cell.angle_alpha   90.00
_cell.angle_beta   90.00
_cell.angle_gamma   90.00
#
_symmetry.space_group_name_H-M   'P 1'
#
loop_
_entity.id
_entity.type
_entity.pdbx_description
1 polymer ?
#
loop_
_entity_poly.entity_id
_entity_poly.type
_entity_poly.pdbx_seq_one_letter_code
_entity_poly.pdbx_strand_id
1 'polypeptide(L)'
;NIQGLPTWYEVRANKSGHLARRAHPDVMVAMNPKTYEQDIAETRSGGTVLYDSSWPLDEELLRDDVSFLGVPLSQMCVESFRGSRERILMKNIAYVGALAALLTIDLEVIDGILK
;
A
#
# COMPACT_ATOMS: atom_id res chain seq x y z
N ASN A 1 -5.81 7.80 15.23
CA ASN A 1 -5.69 8.55 16.51
C ASN A 1 -6.67 9.74 16.50
N ILE A 2 -6.80 10.51 17.58
CA ILE A 2 -7.71 11.68 17.61
C ILE A 2 -7.17 12.87 16.79
N GLN A 3 -5.85 12.91 16.51
CA GLN A 3 -5.16 14.07 15.90
C GLN A 3 -4.78 13.89 14.41
N GLY A 4 -5.25 12.84 13.73
CA GLY A 4 -4.92 12.58 12.32
C GLY A 4 -3.45 12.23 12.04
N LEU A 5 -2.75 11.62 13.02
CA LEU A 5 -1.42 11.06 12.78
C LEU A 5 -1.52 9.83 11.87
N PRO A 6 -0.41 9.47 11.19
CA PRO A 6 -0.32 8.24 10.43
C PRO A 6 -0.81 7.04 11.25
N THR A 7 -1.50 6.11 10.58
CA THR A 7 -2.02 4.89 11.19
C THR A 7 -1.62 3.72 10.31
N TRP A 8 -1.08 2.68 10.94
CA TRP A 8 -0.65 1.45 10.27
C TRP A 8 -1.62 0.31 10.57
N TYR A 9 -1.92 -0.47 9.54
CA TYR A 9 -2.63 -1.74 9.64
C TYR A 9 -1.70 -2.84 9.14
N GLU A 10 -1.39 -3.81 9.99
CA GLU A 10 -0.54 -4.96 9.63
C GLU A 10 -1.44 -6.19 9.43
N VAL A 11 -1.36 -6.80 8.24
CA VAL A 11 -2.10 -8.02 7.90
C VAL A 11 -1.10 -9.13 7.61
N ARG A 12 -1.29 -10.28 8.27
CA ARG A 12 -0.48 -11.47 8.06
C ARG A 12 -1.33 -12.61 7.54
N ALA A 13 -0.93 -13.16 6.40
CA ALA A 13 -1.48 -14.40 5.85
C ALA A 13 -0.37 -15.46 5.78
N ASN A 14 -0.66 -16.67 6.27
CA ASN A 14 0.29 -17.79 6.20
C ASN A 14 -0.45 -19.13 6.12
N LYS A 15 -0.15 -19.92 5.09
CA LYS A 15 -0.79 -21.23 4.88
C LYS A 15 -0.56 -22.25 5.99
N SER A 16 0.52 -22.10 6.76
CA SER A 16 0.89 -23.01 7.85
C SER A 16 0.36 -22.55 9.22
N GLY A 17 -0.47 -21.49 9.26
CA GLY A 17 -1.09 -21.02 10.49
C GLY A 17 -0.16 -20.27 11.45
N HIS A 18 1.01 -19.81 11.00
CA HIS A 18 1.87 -18.96 11.84
C HIS A 18 1.25 -17.57 12.00
N LEU A 19 0.88 -17.19 13.23
CA LEU A 19 0.19 -15.92 13.53
C LEU A 19 1.07 -14.87 14.21
N ALA A 20 2.26 -15.23 14.67
CA ALA A 20 3.15 -14.31 15.37
C ALA A 20 3.57 -13.12 14.48
N ARG A 21 3.68 -11.94 15.09
CA ARG A 21 4.15 -10.71 14.43
C ARG A 21 5.53 -10.92 13.79
N ARG A 22 5.81 -10.23 12.69
CA ARG A 22 7.15 -10.14 12.10
C ARG A 22 7.78 -8.80 12.41
N ALA A 23 9.11 -8.79 12.47
CA ALA A 23 9.87 -7.56 12.64
C ALA A 23 9.68 -6.61 11.45
N HIS A 24 9.56 -7.16 10.23
CA HIS A 24 9.50 -6.40 8.99
C HIS A 24 8.43 -6.96 8.05
N PRO A 25 7.63 -6.10 7.40
CA PRO A 25 6.69 -6.52 6.37
C PRO A 25 7.42 -6.94 5.09
N ASP A 26 6.87 -7.95 4.41
CA ASP A 26 7.33 -8.38 3.09
C ASP A 26 6.76 -7.45 1.98
N VAL A 27 5.60 -6.83 2.21
CA VAL A 27 5.01 -5.78 1.36
C VAL A 27 4.59 -4.59 2.22
N MET A 28 5.10 -3.41 1.89
CA MET A 28 4.73 -2.13 2.50
C MET A 28 3.83 -1.33 1.55
N VAL A 29 2.78 -0.71 2.08
CA VAL A 29 1.89 0.19 1.34
C VAL A 29 2.06 1.59 1.91
N ALA A 30 3.00 2.34 1.34
CA ALA A 30 3.40 3.67 1.82
C ALA A 30 2.48 4.73 1.21
N MET A 31 1.43 5.12 1.94
CA MET A 31 0.40 6.06 1.47
C MET A 31 0.53 7.47 2.04
N ASN A 32 1.46 7.68 2.97
CA ASN A 32 1.67 8.95 3.63
C ASN A 32 3.11 9.43 3.48
N PRO A 33 3.35 10.51 2.72
CA PRO A 33 4.70 11.06 2.53
C PRO A 33 5.44 11.37 3.83
N LYS A 34 4.73 11.72 4.91
CA LYS A 34 5.35 12.03 6.21
C LYS A 34 6.03 10.82 6.87
N THR A 35 5.72 9.61 6.43
CA THR A 35 6.25 8.37 7.00
C THR A 35 7.08 7.57 6.00
N TYR A 36 7.31 8.07 4.77
CA TYR A 36 8.02 7.31 3.75
C TYR A 36 9.38 6.78 4.20
N GLU A 37 10.20 7.63 4.84
CA GLU A 37 11.49 7.20 5.36
C GLU A 37 11.36 6.02 6.32
N GLN A 38 10.46 6.11 7.30
CA GLN A 38 10.20 5.04 8.26
C GLN A 38 9.62 3.79 7.58
N ASP A 39 8.60 3.96 6.73
CA ASP A 39 7.88 2.86 6.08
C ASP A 39 8.82 2.07 5.15
N ILE A 40 9.65 2.79 4.38
CA ILE A 40 10.65 2.20 3.49
C ILE A 40 11.76 1.53 4.31
N ALA A 41 12.26 2.16 5.38
CA ALA A 41 13.28 1.56 6.25
C ALA A 41 12.78 0.28 6.94
N GLU A 42 11.51 0.23 7.36
CA GLU A 42 10.92 -0.94 8.02
C GLU A 42 10.71 -2.12 7.05
N THR A 43 10.63 -1.86 5.74
CA THR A 43 10.43 -2.90 4.73
C THR A 43 11.60 -3.89 4.70
N ARG A 44 11.28 -5.18 4.69
CA ARG A 44 12.28 -6.25 4.66
C ARG A 44 13.13 -6.18 3.38
N SER A 45 14.41 -6.50 3.48
CA SER A 45 15.26 -6.77 2.32
C SER A 45 14.66 -7.85 1.41
N GLY A 46 14.61 -7.58 0.10
CA GLY A 46 13.90 -8.36 -0.92
C GLY A 46 12.37 -8.14 -0.94
N GLY A 47 11.86 -7.26 -0.09
CA GLY A 47 10.44 -6.90 -0.03
C GLY A 47 10.03 -5.89 -1.11
N THR A 48 8.75 -5.54 -1.11
CA THR A 48 8.17 -4.57 -2.06
C THR A 48 7.55 -3.38 -1.33
N VAL A 49 7.81 -2.17 -1.83
CA VAL A 49 7.15 -0.93 -1.40
C VAL A 49 6.19 -0.49 -2.51
N LEU A 50 4.89 -0.53 -2.24
CA LEU A 50 3.86 0.08 -3.06
C LEU A 50 3.66 1.52 -2.61
N TYR A 51 3.73 2.48 -3.54
CA TYR A 51 3.49 3.90 -3.26
C TYR A 51 2.70 4.59 -4.38
N ASP A 52 2.19 5.77 -4.08
CA ASP A 52 1.50 6.59 -5.08
C ASP A 52 2.48 7.36 -5.97
N SER A 53 2.66 6.89 -7.20
CA SER A 53 3.57 7.51 -8.18
C SER A 53 2.98 8.72 -8.90
N SER A 54 1.80 9.21 -8.49
CA SER A 54 1.31 10.51 -8.94
C SER A 54 2.24 11.65 -8.50
N TRP A 55 3.11 11.39 -7.52
CA TRP A 55 4.19 12.27 -7.10
C TRP A 55 5.52 11.50 -7.14
N PRO A 56 6.63 12.17 -7.47
CA PRO A 56 7.93 11.54 -7.43
C PRO A 56 8.30 11.13 -6.00
N LEU A 57 9.06 10.05 -5.88
CA LEU A 57 9.72 9.64 -4.64
C LEU A 57 11.12 10.24 -4.64
N ASP A 58 11.56 10.80 -3.51
CA ASP A 58 12.90 11.35 -3.39
C ASP A 58 13.96 10.24 -3.56
N GLU A 59 15.01 10.51 -4.33
CA GLU A 59 16.05 9.52 -4.64
C GLU A 59 16.77 9.01 -3.38
N GLU A 60 16.88 9.85 -2.34
CA GLU A 60 17.48 9.49 -1.04
C GLU A 60 16.68 8.42 -0.28
N LEU A 61 15.40 8.24 -0.61
CA LEU A 61 14.55 7.21 -0.01
C LEU A 61 14.70 5.86 -0.72
N LEU A 62 15.37 5.81 -1.87
CA LEU A 62 15.53 4.57 -2.61
C LEU A 62 16.51 3.64 -1.90
N ARG A 63 16.15 2.36 -1.95
CA ARG A 63 16.93 1.25 -1.42
C ARG A 63 17.12 0.22 -2.52
N ASP A 64 18.37 -0.14 -2.80
CA ASP A 64 18.71 -1.13 -3.85
C ASP A 64 18.20 -2.54 -3.52
N ASP A 65 17.95 -2.81 -2.25
CA ASP A 65 17.55 -4.13 -1.75
C ASP A 65 16.04 -4.31 -1.64
N VAL A 66 15.21 -3.35 -2.07
CA VAL A 66 13.75 -3.48 -2.12
C VAL A 66 13.23 -3.14 -3.51
N SER A 67 12.10 -3.71 -3.87
CA SER A 67 11.41 -3.40 -5.13
C SER A 67 10.40 -2.28 -4.92
N PHE A 68 10.47 -1.21 -5.71
CA PHE A 68 9.49 -0.14 -5.69
C PHE A 68 8.41 -0.35 -6.75
N LEU A 69 7.15 -0.40 -6.32
CA LEU A 69 5.98 -0.48 -7.18
C LEU A 69 5.21 0.84 -7.11
N GLY A 70 5.51 1.73 -8.06
CA GLY A 70 4.79 2.98 -8.24
C GLY A 70 3.45 2.75 -8.94
N VAL A 71 2.35 3.18 -8.33
CA VAL A 71 1.01 3.18 -8.95
C VAL A 71 0.46 4.60 -8.89
N PRO A 72 -0.01 5.21 -10.00
CA PRO A 72 -0.47 6.60 -10.00
C PRO A 72 -1.90 6.71 -9.42
N LEU A 73 -2.09 6.28 -8.18
CA LEU A 73 -3.38 6.09 -7.52
C LEU A 73 -4.21 7.36 -7.48
N SER A 74 -3.59 8.47 -7.07
CA SER A 74 -4.28 9.76 -7.00
C SER A 74 -4.65 10.29 -8.38
N GLN A 75 -3.77 10.17 -9.38
CA GLN A 75 -4.09 10.53 -10.75
C GLN A 75 -5.26 9.69 -11.29
N MET A 76 -5.20 8.35 -11.16
CA MET A 76 -6.27 7.44 -11.57
C MET A 76 -7.62 7.80 -10.93
N CYS A 77 -7.61 8.14 -9.64
CA CYS A 77 -8.84 8.55 -8.93
C CYS A 77 -9.38 9.90 -9.42
N VAL A 78 -8.50 10.86 -9.71
CA VAL A 78 -8.90 12.17 -10.24
C VAL A 78 -9.54 12.04 -11.62
N GLU A 79 -8.99 11.17 -12.47
CA GLU A 79 -9.48 10.89 -13.82
C GLU A 79 -10.81 10.12 -13.80
N SER A 80 -10.99 9.21 -12.85
CA SER A 80 -12.16 8.31 -12.80
C SER A 80 -13.36 8.88 -12.04
N PHE A 81 -13.13 9.78 -11.07
CA PHE A 81 -14.17 10.24 -10.13
C PHE A 81 -14.29 11.76 -10.09
N ARG A 82 -15.51 12.27 -9.88
CA ARG A 82 -15.77 13.72 -9.83
C ARG A 82 -15.77 14.27 -8.40
N GLY A 83 -16.23 13.50 -7.41
CA GLY A 83 -16.36 13.97 -6.03
C GLY A 83 -15.04 13.92 -5.26
N SER A 84 -14.72 14.97 -4.50
CA SER A 84 -13.52 15.01 -3.65
C SER A 84 -13.51 13.89 -2.60
N ARG A 85 -14.66 13.64 -1.95
CA ARG A 85 -14.83 12.56 -0.98
C ARG A 85 -14.68 11.18 -1.63
N GLU A 86 -15.26 11.01 -2.81
CA GLU A 86 -15.19 9.76 -3.58
C GLU A 86 -13.74 9.44 -3.95
N ARG A 87 -12.98 10.41 -4.45
CA ARG A 87 -11.54 10.25 -4.75
C ARG A 87 -10.73 9.78 -3.55
N ILE A 88 -11.00 10.33 -2.35
CA ILE A 88 -10.30 9.93 -1.11
C ILE A 88 -10.62 8.47 -0.77
N LEU A 89 -11.89 8.09 -0.83
CA LEU A 89 -12.32 6.72 -0.51
C LEU A 89 -11.79 5.71 -1.54
N MET A 90 -11.85 6.06 -2.82
CA MET A 90 -11.44 5.18 -3.91
C MET A 90 -9.94 4.96 -3.98
N LYS A 91 -9.13 5.87 -3.45
CA LYS A 91 -7.68 5.66 -3.32
C LYS A 91 -7.36 4.40 -2.51
N ASN A 92 -8.15 4.11 -1.46
CA ASN A 92 -7.97 2.90 -0.66
C ASN A 92 -8.34 1.64 -1.45
N ILE A 93 -9.41 1.69 -2.22
CA ILE A 93 -9.84 0.57 -3.06
C ILE A 93 -8.85 0.34 -4.21
N ALA A 94 -8.29 1.41 -4.78
CA ALA A 94 -7.35 1.34 -5.88
C ALA A 94 -6.06 0.61 -5.49
N TYR A 95 -5.46 0.89 -4.31
CA TYR A 95 -4.28 0.13 -3.89
C TYR A 95 -4.62 -1.31 -3.51
N VAL A 96 -5.84 -1.60 -3.04
CA VAL A 96 -6.28 -2.99 -2.81
C VAL A 96 -6.30 -3.76 -4.13
N GLY A 97 -6.77 -3.14 -5.22
CA GLY A 97 -6.69 -3.72 -6.57
C GLY A 97 -5.25 -3.97 -7.02
N ALA A 98 -4.35 -3.03 -6.78
CA ALA A 98 -2.92 -3.21 -7.09
C ALA A 98 -2.29 -4.35 -6.27
N LEU A 99 -2.62 -4.46 -4.97
CA LEU A 99 -2.21 -5.58 -4.12
C LEU A 99 -2.77 -6.91 -4.61
N ALA A 100 -4.01 -6.93 -5.09
CA ALA A 100 -4.62 -8.15 -5.62
C ALA A 100 -3.83 -8.70 -6.81
N ALA A 101 -3.45 -7.83 -7.74
CA ALA A 101 -2.59 -8.21 -8.86
C ALA A 101 -1.19 -8.65 -8.39
N LEU A 102 -0.55 -7.87 -7.50
CA LEU A 102 0.79 -8.17 -6.99
C LEU A 102 0.86 -9.51 -6.25
N LEU A 103 -0.12 -9.79 -5.41
CA LEU A 103 -0.16 -10.98 -4.55
C LEU A 103 -0.92 -12.15 -5.19
N THR A 104 -1.38 -12.00 -6.43
CA THR A 104 -2.21 -13.01 -7.13
C THR A 104 -3.44 -13.41 -6.30
N ILE A 105 -4.10 -12.42 -5.70
CA ILE A 105 -5.36 -12.61 -4.99
C ILE A 105 -6.49 -12.61 -6.02
N ASP A 106 -7.36 -13.60 -5.93
CA ASP A 106 -8.54 -13.71 -6.77
C ASP A 106 -9.50 -12.53 -6.55
N LEU A 107 -9.87 -11.84 -7.63
CA LEU A 107 -10.80 -10.72 -7.58
C LEU A 107 -12.21 -11.15 -7.16
N GLU A 108 -12.61 -12.40 -7.43
CA GLU A 108 -13.90 -12.92 -6.97
C GLU A 108 -13.98 -12.97 -5.44
N VAL A 109 -12.87 -13.28 -4.76
CA VAL A 109 -12.78 -13.26 -3.30
C VAL A 109 -12.96 -11.85 -2.76
N ILE A 110 -12.36 -10.85 -3.41
CA ILE A 110 -12.48 -9.44 -3.01
C ILE A 110 -13.91 -8.93 -3.26
N ASP A 111 -14.49 -9.23 -4.42
CA ASP A 111 -15.88 -8.88 -4.75
C ASP A 111 -16.88 -9.44 -3.73
N GLY A 112 -16.65 -10.66 -3.24
CA GLY A 112 -17.46 -11.28 -2.19
C GLY A 112 -17.45 -10.55 -0.84
N ILE A 113 -16.43 -9.73 -0.54
CA ILE A 113 -16.28 -9.00 0.73
C ILE A 113 -16.82 -7.56 0.63
N LEU A 114 -16.92 -7.01 -0.59
CA LEU A 114 -17.36 -5.63 -0.83
C LEU A 114 -18.88 -5.48 -0.99
N LYS A 115 -19.62 -6.59 -1.08
CA LYS A 115 -21.10 -6.65 -1.13
C LYS A 115 -21.71 -6.61 0.27
#